data_AF-A0A851VZD3-F1
#
_entry.id   AF-A0A851VZD3-F1
#
_cell.length_a   1.000
_cell.length_b   1.000
_cell.length_c   1.000
_cell.angle_alpha   90.00
_cell.angle_beta   90.00
_cell.angle_gamma   90.00
#
_symmetry.space_group_name_H-M   'P 1'
#
loop_
_entity.id
_entity.type
_entity.pdbx_description
1 polymer ?
#
loop_
_entity_poly.entity_id
_entity_poly.type
_entity_poly.pdbx_seq_one_letter_code
_entity_poly.pdbx_strand_id
1 'polypeptide(L)' 'MPPAALIARSLLRSALRPGPAPRGLKSGPPQSPVGLGETAVGLLALFVSVLGPAAWVLGNIDDYKKRE' A
#
# COMPACT_ATOMS: atom_id res chain seq x y z
N MET A 1 14.08 -27.60 47.76
CA MET A 1 14.26 -27.65 46.29
C MET A 1 15.50 -26.83 45.94
N PRO A 2 16.46 -27.36 45.19
CA PRO A 2 17.70 -26.65 44.91
C PRO A 2 17.42 -25.41 44.05
N PRO A 3 18.02 -24.24 44.36
CA PRO A 3 17.79 -22.99 43.64
C PRO A 3 18.16 -23.10 42.15
N ALA A 4 19.14 -23.94 41.83
CA ALA A 4 19.54 -24.25 40.45
C ALA A 4 18.40 -24.86 39.61
N ALA A 5 17.52 -25.66 40.21
CA ALA A 5 16.39 -26.26 39.49
C ALA A 5 15.32 -25.23 39.14
N LEU A 6 15.16 -24.17 39.94
CA LEU A 6 14.23 -23.08 39.64
C LEU A 6 14.74 -22.21 38.48
N ILE A 7 16.04 -21.94 38.45
CA ILE A 7 16.70 -21.20 37.36
C ILE A 7 16.64 -22.01 36.05
N ALA A 8 17.00 -23.29 36.09
CA ALA A 8 16.90 -24.16 34.92
C ALA A 8 15.46 -24.21 34.37
N ARG A 9 14.46 -24.24 35.27
CA ARG A 9 13.03 -24.28 34.89
C ARG A 9 12.51 -22.94 34.37
N SER A 10 13.06 -21.80 34.80
CA SER A 10 12.67 -20.49 34.27
C SER A 10 13.23 -20.28 32.86
N LEU A 11 14.47 -20.69 32.63
CA LEU A 11 15.12 -20.64 31.31
C LEU A 11 14.44 -21.58 30.32
N LEU A 12 14.16 -22.82 30.73
CA LEU A 12 13.43 -23.78 29.91
C LEU A 12 12.03 -23.28 29.53
N ARG A 13 11.30 -22.67 30.48
CA ARG A 13 9.98 -22.07 30.19
C ARG A 13 10.06 -20.86 29.28
N SER A 14 11.12 -20.06 29.36
CA SER A 14 11.34 -18.94 28.45
C SER A 14 11.66 -19.42 27.03
N ALA A 15 12.46 -20.48 26.90
CA ALA A 15 12.81 -21.06 25.61
C ALA A 15 11.63 -21.77 24.92
N LEU A 16 10.67 -22.28 25.71
CA LEU A 16 9.44 -22.91 25.21
C LEU A 16 8.31 -21.91 24.90
N ARG A 17 8.47 -20.61 25.15
CA ARG A 17 7.46 -19.63 24.77
C ARG A 17 7.45 -19.49 23.24
N PRO A 18 6.29 -19.64 22.57
CA PRO A 18 6.18 -19.31 21.16
C PRO A 18 6.68 -17.88 20.95
N GLY A 19 7.57 -17.69 19.98
CA GLY A 19 8.02 -16.36 19.58
C GLY A 19 6.83 -15.46 19.23
N PRO A 20 7.01 -14.13 19.23
CA PRO A 20 5.94 -13.20 18.88
C PRO A 20 5.33 -13.62 17.54
N ALA A 21 4.01 -13.79 17.51
CA ALA A 21 3.30 -14.15 16.29
C ALA A 21 3.65 -13.13 15.18
N PRO A 22 3.83 -13.57 13.91
CA PRO A 22 4.11 -12.66 12.82
C PRO A 22 3.01 -11.59 12.77
N ARG A 23 3.38 -10.34 13.07
CA ARG A 23 2.49 -9.19 13.03
C ARG A 23 2.58 -8.57 11.65
N GLY A 24 1.46 -8.55 10.92
CA GLY A 24 1.35 -7.92 9.62
C GLY A 24 0.34 -8.61 8.73
N LEU A 25 -0.45 -7.83 8.00
CA LEU A 25 -1.31 -8.36 6.94
C LEU A 25 -0.39 -8.83 5.80
N LYS A 26 -0.48 -10.10 5.45
CA LYS A 26 0.19 -10.67 4.28
C LYS A 26 -0.87 -10.95 3.23
N SER A 27 -0.71 -10.38 2.05
CA SER A 27 -1.51 -10.76 0.89
C SER A 27 -0.90 -11.98 0.21
N GLY A 28 -1.76 -12.82 -0.38
CA GLY A 28 -1.32 -13.83 -1.34
C GLY A 28 -0.88 -13.18 -2.66
N PRO A 29 -0.42 -13.99 -3.64
CA PRO A 29 -0.10 -13.50 -4.97
C PRO A 29 -1.34 -12.90 -5.66
N PRO A 30 -1.17 -11.92 -6.56
CA PRO A 30 -2.27 -11.35 -7.32
C PRO A 30 -2.92 -12.40 -8.23
N GLN A 31 -4.25 -12.45 -8.27
CA GLN A 31 -5.00 -13.32 -9.19
C GLN A 31 -4.81 -12.90 -10.66
N SER A 32 -4.73 -11.59 -10.90
CA SER A 32 -4.44 -10.99 -12.20
C SER A 32 -3.32 -9.96 -12.01
N PRO A 33 -2.05 -10.33 -12.28
CA PRO A 33 -0.94 -9.39 -12.13
C PRO A 33 -1.06 -8.28 -13.16
N VAL A 34 -1.08 -7.03 -12.69
CA VAL A 34 -1.09 -5.87 -13.58
C VAL A 34 0.34 -5.61 -14.05
N GLY A 35 0.54 -5.66 -15.37
CA GLY A 35 1.85 -5.43 -15.99
C GLY A 35 2.24 -3.95 -16.06
N LEU A 36 3.47 -3.67 -16.48
CA LEU A 36 3.94 -2.30 -16.67
C LEU A 36 3.09 -1.53 -17.69
N GLY A 37 2.72 -2.19 -18.80
CA GLY A 37 1.89 -1.58 -19.85
C GLY A 37 0.50 -1.19 -19.36
N GLU A 38 -0.18 -2.09 -18.66
CA GLU A 38 -1.51 -1.83 -18.07
C GLU A 38 -1.45 -0.74 -17.01
N THR A 39 -0.40 -0.75 -16.17
CA THR A 39 -0.18 0.29 -15.15
C THR A 39 0.04 1.66 -15.80
N ALA A 40 0.85 1.73 -16.85
CA ALA A 40 1.10 2.98 -17.58
C ALA A 40 -0.18 3.52 -18.22
N VAL A 41 -0.98 2.66 -18.86
CA VAL A 41 -2.27 3.03 -19.45
C VAL A 41 -3.25 3.51 -18.39
N GLY A 42 -3.38 2.77 -17.28
CA GLY A 42 -4.29 3.14 -16.19
C GLY A 42 -3.91 4.48 -15.54
N LEU A 43 -2.61 4.71 -15.32
CA LEU A 43 -2.12 5.97 -14.78
C LEU A 43 -2.38 7.12 -15.76
N LEU A 44 -2.05 6.96 -17.04
CA LEU A 44 -2.28 7.99 -18.04
C LEU A 44 -3.77 8.29 -18.19
N ALA A 45 -4.63 7.27 -18.21
CA ALA A 45 -6.08 7.45 -18.26
C ALA A 45 -6.60 8.26 -17.07
N LEU A 46 -6.11 7.98 -15.85
CA LEU A 46 -6.49 8.74 -14.65
C LEU A 46 -6.10 10.21 -14.79
N PHE A 47 -4.85 10.50 -15.18
CA PHE A 47 -4.38 11.88 -15.35
C PHE A 47 -5.15 12.61 -16.45
N VAL A 48 -5.33 12.01 -17.62
CA VAL A 48 -6.06 12.62 -18.74
C VAL A 48 -7.53 12.87 -18.37
N SER A 49 -8.17 11.96 -17.62
CA SER A 49 -9.58 12.11 -17.23
C SER A 49 -9.84 13.31 -16.32
N VAL A 50 -8.87 13.67 -15.46
CA VAL A 50 -8.99 14.79 -14.53
C VAL A 50 -8.43 16.07 -15.16
N LEU A 51 -7.23 15.99 -15.75
CA LEU A 51 -6.53 17.16 -16.26
C LEU A 51 -7.01 17.58 -17.64
N GLY A 52 -7.53 16.67 -18.46
CA GLY A 52 -8.05 16.98 -19.80
C GLY A 52 -9.16 18.04 -19.76
N PRO A 53 -10.24 17.82 -18.99
CA PRO A 53 -11.30 18.81 -18.84
C PRO A 53 -10.80 20.13 -18.24
N ALA A 54 -9.93 20.06 -17.23
CA ALA A 54 -9.35 21.25 -16.61
C ALA A 54 -8.50 22.07 -17.60
N ALA A 55 -7.68 21.40 -18.42
CA ALA A 55 -6.86 22.01 -19.45
C ALA A 55 -7.73 22.68 -20.52
N TRP A 56 -8.83 22.05 -20.92
CA TRP A 56 -9.77 22.66 -21.85
C TRP A 56 -10.39 23.94 -21.29
N VAL A 57 -10.94 23.89 -20.07
CA VAL A 57 -11.56 25.07 -19.44
C VAL A 57 -10.55 26.19 -19.28
N LEU A 58 -9.36 25.88 -18.77
CA LEU A 58 -8.31 26.87 -18.54
C LEU A 58 -7.79 27.47 -19.86
N GLY A 59 -7.62 26.64 -20.88
CA GLY A 59 -7.15 27.05 -22.21
C GLY A 59 -8.14 27.96 -22.94
N ASN A 60 -9.43 27.89 -22.61
CA ASN A 60 -10.49 28.71 -23.22
C ASN A 60 -10.93 29.89 -22.33
N ILE A 61 -10.19 30.24 -21.26
CA ILE A 61 -10.57 31.33 -20.35
C ILE A 61 -10.76 32.67 -21.08
N ASP A 62 -9.90 32.99 -22.04
CA ASP A 62 -9.98 34.27 -22.76
C ASP A 62 -11.18 34.33 -23.70
N ASP A 63 -11.63 33.19 -24.22
CA ASP A 63 -12.85 33.11 -25.02
C ASP A 63 -14.09 33.24 -24.15
N TYR A 64 -14.10 32.67 -22.93
CA TYR A 64 -15.20 32.83 -21.99
C TYR A 64 -15.35 34.25 -21.45
N LYS A 65 -14.28 35.06 -21.50
CA LYS A 65 -14.30 36.46 -21.07
C LYS A 65 -14.96 37.39 -22.10
N LYS A 66 -14.97 37.01 -23.37
CA LYS A 66 -15.61 37.77 -24.44
C LYS A 66 -17.14 37.66 -24.26
N ARG A 67 -17.82 38.79 -24.14
CA ARG A 67 -19.28 38.89 -23.99
C ARG A 67 -19.97 39.42 -25.25
N GLU A 68 -19.28 39.35 -26.37
CA GLU A 68 -19.79 39.74 -27.68
C GLU A 68 -20.93 38.83 -28.15
#